data_AF-A0AAD8E2B3-F1
#
_entry.id   AF-A0AAD8E2B3-F1
#
_cell.length_a   1.000
_cell.length_b   1.000
_cell.length_c   1.000
_cell.angle_alpha   90.00
_cell.angle_beta   90.00
_cell.angle_gamma   90.00
#
_symmetry.space_group_name_H-M   'P 1'
#
loop_
_entity.id
_entity.type
_entity.pdbx_description
1 polymer ?
#
loop_
_entity_poly.entity_id
_entity_poly.type
_entity_poly.pdbx_seq_one_letter_code
_entity_poly.pdbx_strand_id
1 'polypeptide(L)'
;MARMLQSSTCEEQRSVVRFLWAKGHKPSEIHRDMRGIARWVPKNLTDDHKGQRMMASLDHLTRYTAQGHDFLEGIVTGDESWAYHYTPETKQASAVRRWLHSNQTDFYEQGILKLVTRWEKCVEKVGDYVEK
;
A
#
# COMPACT_ATOMS: atom_id res chain seq x y z
N MET A 1 27.61 13.99 14.99
CA MET A 1 27.62 13.26 13.72
C MET A 1 26.17 12.98 13.34
N ALA A 2 25.66 13.54 12.24
CA ALA A 2 24.31 13.23 11.78
C ALA A 2 24.30 11.80 11.21
N ARG A 3 23.56 10.89 11.86
CA ARG A 3 23.38 9.52 11.39
C ARG A 3 22.13 9.47 10.53
N MET A 4 22.18 8.76 9.41
CA MET A 4 21.02 8.50 8.57
C MET A 4 19.98 7.71 9.37
N LEU A 5 18.74 8.21 9.47
CA LEU A 5 17.63 7.50 10.11
C LEU A 5 17.37 6.21 9.33
N GLN A 6 17.53 5.05 9.97
CA GLN A 6 17.49 3.76 9.29
C GLN A 6 16.07 3.31 8.88
N SER A 7 15.03 3.94 9.43
CA SER A 7 13.62 3.80 9.02
C SER A 7 12.80 4.78 9.85
N SER A 8 11.85 5.52 9.26
CA SER A 8 10.90 6.33 10.02
C SER A 8 9.57 5.60 10.22
N THR A 9 9.04 5.64 11.43
CA THR A 9 7.69 5.16 11.78
C THR A 9 6.61 6.07 11.21
N CYS A 10 5.38 5.58 11.12
CA CYS A 10 4.22 6.38 10.72
C CYS A 10 4.00 7.59 11.64
N GLU A 11 4.29 7.46 12.94
CA GLU A 11 4.17 8.54 13.92
C GLU A 11 5.26 9.62 13.73
N GLU A 12 6.49 9.22 13.39
CA GLU A 12 7.55 10.16 13.02
C GLU A 12 7.22 10.91 11.73
N GLN A 13 6.70 10.20 10.71
CA GLN A 13 6.25 10.82 9.46
C GLN A 13 5.10 11.82 9.69
N ARG A 14 4.10 11.46 10.49
CA ARG A 14 3.00 12.36 10.88
C ARG A 14 3.53 13.59 11.63
N SER A 15 4.52 13.40 12.50
CA SER A 15 5.15 14.50 13.24
C SER A 15 5.88 15.48 12.30
N VAL A 16 6.60 14.98 11.29
CA VAL A 16 7.26 15.80 10.27
C VAL A 16 6.23 16.58 9.43
N VAL A 17 5.14 15.93 9.02
CA VAL A 17 4.05 16.59 8.28
C VAL A 17 3.45 17.73 9.10
N ARG A 18 3.13 17.48 10.37
CA ARG A 18 2.60 18.52 11.28
C ARG A 18 3.58 19.67 11.47
N PHE A 19 4.86 19.38 11.60
CA PHE A 19 5.92 20.40 11.73
C PHE A 19 6.05 21.27 10.48
N LEU A 20 6.13 20.67 9.29
CA LEU A 20 6.26 21.42 8.03
C LEU A 20 5.01 22.26 7.75
N TRP A 21 3.83 21.74 8.09
CA TRP A 21 2.59 22.50 8.04
C TRP A 21 2.64 23.73 8.97
N ALA A 22 3.09 23.56 10.22
CA ALA A 22 3.21 24.67 11.17
C ALA A 22 4.23 25.73 10.73
N LYS A 23 5.22 25.36 9.91
CA LYS A 23 6.18 26.28 9.28
C LYS A 23 5.63 27.01 8.05
N GLY A 24 4.39 26.73 7.66
CA GLY A 24 3.71 27.40 6.56
C GLY A 24 4.02 26.83 5.17
N HIS A 25 4.63 25.65 5.09
CA HIS A 25 4.83 24.98 3.80
C HIS A 25 3.48 24.65 3.17
N LYS A 26 3.37 24.80 1.84
CA LYS A 26 2.15 24.40 1.15
C LYS A 26 2.04 22.89 1.20
N PRO A 27 0.84 22.32 1.38
CA PRO A 27 0.75 20.88 1.57
C PRO A 27 1.08 20.09 0.29
N SER A 28 1.10 20.74 -0.89
CA SER A 28 1.58 20.14 -2.15
C SER A 28 3.09 19.99 -2.15
N GLU A 29 3.81 20.90 -1.50
CA GLU A 29 5.26 20.85 -1.28
C GLU A 29 5.59 19.79 -0.24
N ILE A 30 4.85 19.78 0.88
CA ILE A 30 4.95 18.71 1.89
C ILE A 30 4.70 17.35 1.23
N HIS A 31 3.65 17.21 0.41
CA HIS A 31 3.36 15.95 -0.28
C HIS A 31 4.45 15.54 -1.27
N ARG A 32 5.00 16.48 -2.04
CA ARG A 32 6.12 16.20 -2.95
C ARG A 32 7.35 15.72 -2.18
N ASP A 33 7.69 16.38 -1.09
CA ASP A 33 8.88 16.10 -0.31
C ASP A 33 8.70 14.81 0.51
N MET A 34 7.49 14.59 1.05
CA MET A 34 7.08 13.35 1.69
C MET A 34 6.93 12.18 0.71
N ARG A 35 6.61 12.39 -0.57
CA ARG A 35 6.59 11.31 -1.58
C ARG A 35 7.96 10.66 -1.75
N GLY A 36 9.05 11.41 -1.52
CA GLY A 36 10.40 10.86 -1.43
C GLY A 36 10.64 10.01 -0.18
N ILE A 37 9.87 10.25 0.89
CA ILE A 37 9.93 9.58 2.20
C ILE A 37 8.92 8.42 2.30
N ALA A 38 7.78 8.47 1.61
CA ALA A 38 6.78 7.40 1.55
C ALA A 38 7.24 6.20 0.70
N ARG A 39 8.31 6.35 -0.08
CA ARG A 39 9.00 5.24 -0.77
C ARG A 39 9.81 4.35 0.18
N TRP A 40 9.72 4.59 1.49
CA TRP A 40 10.48 3.90 2.53
C TRP A 40 9.69 2.83 3.26
N VAL A 41 8.82 2.09 2.56
CA VAL A 41 8.78 0.66 2.92
C VAL A 41 10.16 0.14 2.55
N PRO A 42 11.00 -0.28 3.51
CA PRO A 42 12.37 -0.66 3.20
C PRO A 42 12.35 -1.74 2.12
N LYS A 43 12.86 -1.42 0.92
CA LYS A 43 13.11 -2.44 -0.12
C LYS A 43 14.13 -3.49 0.36
N ASN A 44 14.87 -3.17 1.42
CA ASN A 44 15.74 -4.09 2.12
C ASN A 44 14.93 -4.91 3.12
N LEU A 45 14.23 -5.94 2.63
CA LEU A 45 13.63 -6.95 3.50
C LEU A 45 14.75 -7.76 4.17
N THR A 46 14.63 -7.97 5.47
CA THR A 46 15.42 -8.98 6.18
C THR A 46 15.02 -10.37 5.68
N ASP A 47 15.89 -11.36 5.84
CA ASP A 47 15.57 -12.74 5.46
C ASP A 47 14.34 -13.25 6.21
N ASP A 48 14.15 -12.84 7.46
CA ASP A 48 12.94 -13.14 8.23
C ASP A 48 11.67 -12.55 7.59
N HIS A 49 11.71 -11.28 7.16
CA HIS A 49 10.57 -10.68 6.45
C HIS A 49 10.29 -11.39 5.12
N LYS A 50 11.33 -11.76 4.38
CA LYS A 50 11.19 -12.54 3.14
C LYS A 50 10.56 -13.91 3.42
N GLY A 51 11.04 -14.61 4.44
CA GLY A 51 10.50 -15.88 4.90
C GLY A 51 9.02 -15.77 5.27
N GLN A 52 8.64 -14.76 6.07
CA GLN A 52 7.25 -14.51 6.43
C GLN A 52 6.35 -14.25 5.21
N ARG A 53 6.82 -13.43 4.26
CA ARG A 53 6.08 -13.14 3.02
C ARG A 53 5.89 -14.38 2.15
N MET A 54 6.93 -15.19 2.01
CA MET A 54 6.89 -16.44 1.25
C MET A 54 5.94 -17.45 1.89
N MET A 55 6.05 -17.64 3.21
CA MET A 55 5.18 -18.55 3.97
C MET A 55 3.71 -18.14 3.88
N ALA A 56 3.42 -16.85 4.05
CA ALA A 56 2.07 -16.34 3.86
C ALA A 56 1.59 -16.60 2.43
N SER A 57 2.39 -16.29 1.41
CA SER A 57 2.01 -16.52 0.00
C SER A 57 1.74 -18.00 -0.29
N LEU A 58 2.53 -18.92 0.26
CA LEU A 58 2.30 -20.36 0.14
C LEU A 58 1.00 -20.80 0.81
N ASP A 59 0.68 -20.28 2.00
CA ASP A 59 -0.58 -20.59 2.68
C ASP A 59 -1.79 -20.14 1.84
N HIS A 60 -1.75 -18.93 1.28
CA HIS A 60 -2.81 -18.43 0.40
C HIS A 60 -2.95 -19.26 -0.87
N LEU A 61 -1.83 -19.64 -1.51
CA LEU A 61 -1.85 -20.50 -2.70
C LEU A 61 -2.40 -21.89 -2.37
N THR A 62 -2.04 -22.47 -1.23
CA THR A 62 -2.54 -23.78 -0.80
C THR A 62 -4.06 -23.74 -0.61
N ARG A 63 -4.59 -22.69 0.02
CA ARG A 63 -6.04 -22.48 0.17
C ARG A 63 -6.72 -22.29 -1.18
N TYR A 64 -6.10 -21.51 -2.07
CA TYR A 64 -6.62 -21.30 -3.42
C TYR A 64 -6.65 -22.60 -4.22
N THR A 65 -5.63 -23.46 -4.13
CA THR A 65 -5.65 -24.78 -4.79
C THR A 65 -6.76 -25.69 -4.24
N ALA A 66 -7.10 -25.57 -2.95
CA ALA A 66 -8.14 -26.37 -2.32
C ALA A 66 -9.57 -25.87 -2.61
N GLN A 67 -9.77 -24.55 -2.67
CA GLN A 67 -11.10 -23.92 -2.71
C GLN A 67 -11.40 -23.16 -4.01
N GLY A 68 -10.39 -22.92 -4.85
CA GLY A 68 -10.52 -22.17 -6.10
C GLY A 68 -11.01 -20.73 -5.87
N HIS A 69 -11.89 -20.27 -6.76
CA HIS A 69 -12.40 -18.90 -6.75
C HIS A 69 -13.23 -18.58 -5.51
N ASP A 70 -13.88 -19.56 -4.87
CA ASP A 70 -14.68 -19.36 -3.65
C ASP A 70 -13.84 -18.73 -2.52
N PHE A 71 -12.56 -19.07 -2.43
CA PHE A 71 -11.64 -18.44 -1.48
C PHE A 71 -11.44 -16.95 -1.79
N LEU A 72 -11.32 -16.59 -3.07
CA LEU A 72 -11.11 -15.21 -3.50
C LEU A 72 -12.37 -14.35 -3.33
N GLU A 73 -13.55 -14.91 -3.57
CA GLU A 73 -14.84 -14.22 -3.37
C GLU A 73 -15.07 -13.79 -1.92
N GLY A 74 -14.46 -14.51 -0.96
CA GLY A 74 -14.48 -14.15 0.46
C GLY A 74 -13.51 -13.03 0.87
N ILE A 75 -12.66 -12.52 -0.04
CA ILE A 75 -11.62 -11.53 0.30
C ILE A 75 -12.14 -10.10 0.11
N VAL A 76 -12.09 -9.33 1.19
CA VAL A 76 -12.26 -7.87 1.16
C VAL A 76 -10.91 -7.22 1.47
N THR A 77 -10.46 -6.30 0.62
CA THR A 77 -9.17 -5.60 0.76
C THR A 77 -9.35 -4.08 0.70
N GLY A 78 -8.52 -3.34 1.44
CA GLY A 78 -8.44 -1.88 1.42
C GLY A 78 -7.03 -1.40 1.76
N ASP A 79 -6.66 -0.21 1.29
CA ASP A 79 -5.38 0.43 1.57
C ASP A 79 -5.56 1.94 1.78
N GLU A 80 -4.70 2.56 2.58
CA GLU A 80 -4.73 3.99 2.86
C GLU A 80 -3.84 4.75 1.88
N SER A 81 -4.42 5.71 1.16
CA SER A 81 -3.65 6.65 0.35
C SER A 81 -3.90 8.08 0.82
N TRP A 82 -2.82 8.85 0.98
CA TRP A 82 -2.91 10.26 1.32
C TRP A 82 -3.65 11.05 0.22
N ALA A 83 -4.72 11.74 0.61
CA ALA A 83 -5.39 12.74 -0.21
C ALA A 83 -5.08 14.14 0.35
N TYR A 84 -4.71 15.07 -0.53
CA TYR A 84 -4.41 16.45 -0.14
C TYR A 84 -5.69 17.16 0.33
N HIS A 85 -5.67 17.69 1.56
CA HIS A 85 -6.81 18.35 2.18
C HIS A 85 -6.86 19.85 1.84
N TYR A 86 -7.83 20.25 1.01
CA TYR A 86 -8.47 21.56 1.11
C TYR A 86 -9.98 21.30 1.07
N THR A 87 -10.62 21.35 2.24
CA THR A 87 -12.08 21.18 2.39
C THR A 87 -12.82 22.42 1.86
N PRO A 88 -14.01 22.21 1.30
CA PRO A 88 -15.17 21.72 2.04
C PRO A 88 -15.36 20.22 1.83
N GLU A 89 -15.71 19.46 2.89
CA GLU A 89 -15.76 17.98 2.95
C GLU A 89 -16.51 17.30 1.79
N THR A 90 -17.32 18.02 1.03
CA THR A 90 -18.19 17.48 -0.01
C THR A 90 -17.49 17.17 -1.33
N LYS A 91 -16.53 17.99 -1.81
CA LYS A 91 -16.04 17.85 -3.20
C LYS A 91 -15.14 16.64 -3.42
N GLN A 92 -14.18 16.38 -2.55
CA GLN A 92 -13.30 15.21 -2.68
C GLN A 92 -14.02 13.93 -2.31
N ALA A 93 -14.81 13.90 -1.24
CA ALA A 93 -15.63 12.74 -0.90
C ALA A 93 -16.59 12.39 -2.05
N SER A 94 -17.21 13.39 -2.68
CA SER A 94 -18.06 13.19 -3.87
C SER A 94 -17.26 12.77 -5.10
N ALA A 95 -16.00 13.20 -5.26
CA ALA A 95 -15.15 12.77 -6.36
C ALA A 95 -14.70 11.31 -6.18
N VAL A 96 -14.27 10.92 -4.98
CA VAL A 96 -13.93 9.53 -4.64
C VAL A 96 -15.17 8.65 -4.78
N ARG A 97 -16.32 9.06 -4.24
CA ARG A 97 -17.57 8.31 -4.36
C ARG A 97 -18.01 8.16 -5.82
N ARG A 98 -17.94 9.23 -6.63
CA ARG A 98 -18.20 9.13 -8.08
C ARG A 98 -17.21 8.21 -8.78
N TRP A 99 -15.93 8.27 -8.44
CA TRP A 99 -14.92 7.38 -9.02
C TRP A 99 -15.21 5.91 -8.66
N LEU A 100 -15.47 5.62 -7.37
CA LEU A 100 -15.82 4.29 -6.90
C LEU A 100 -17.06 3.74 -7.60
N HIS A 101 -18.10 4.56 -7.77
CA HIS A 101 -19.32 4.19 -8.49
C HIS A 101 -19.16 4.16 -10.02
N SER A 102 -18.15 4.83 -10.58
CA SER A 102 -17.85 4.79 -12.02
C SER A 102 -17.06 3.54 -12.43
N ASN A 103 -16.37 2.91 -11.47
CA ASN A 103 -15.67 1.66 -11.72
C ASN A 103 -16.68 0.51 -11.79
N GLN A 104 -16.61 -0.29 -12.85
CA GLN A 104 -17.39 -1.51 -12.99
C GLN A 104 -16.90 -2.58 -12.02
N THR A 105 -17.77 -3.55 -11.69
CA THR A 105 -17.45 -4.73 -10.85
C THR A 105 -16.18 -5.42 -11.31
N ASP A 106 -16.00 -5.54 -12.63
CA ASP A 106 -14.89 -6.21 -13.29
C ASP A 106 -13.53 -5.56 -12.97
N PHE A 107 -13.50 -4.26 -12.65
CA PHE A 107 -12.27 -3.57 -12.23
C PHE A 107 -11.72 -4.15 -10.92
N TYR A 108 -12.61 -4.37 -9.95
CA TYR A 108 -12.25 -4.91 -8.65
C TYR A 108 -11.99 -6.42 -8.72
N GLU A 109 -12.79 -7.13 -9.51
CA GLU A 109 -12.60 -8.56 -9.77
C GLU A 109 -11.24 -8.85 -10.39
N GLN A 110 -10.85 -8.12 -11.45
CA GLN A 110 -9.50 -8.22 -12.02
C GLN A 110 -8.40 -7.89 -11.01
N GLY A 111 -8.67 -6.99 -10.05
CA GLY A 111 -7.77 -6.68 -8.95
C GLY A 111 -7.56 -7.87 -8.02
N ILE A 112 -8.65 -8.56 -7.65
CA ILE A 112 -8.63 -9.76 -6.80
C ILE A 112 -7.97 -10.93 -7.51
N LEU A 113 -8.27 -11.18 -8.78
CA LEU A 113 -7.64 -12.25 -9.57
C LEU A 113 -6.12 -12.09 -9.67
N LYS A 114 -5.62 -10.85 -9.68
CA LYS A 114 -4.17 -10.58 -9.65
C LYS A 114 -3.49 -10.99 -8.35
N LEU A 115 -4.22 -11.25 -7.26
CA LEU A 115 -3.62 -11.71 -6.00
C LEU A 115 -2.90 -13.05 -6.17
N VAL A 116 -3.48 -13.99 -6.93
CA VAL A 116 -2.86 -15.30 -7.21
C VAL A 116 -1.49 -15.10 -7.86
N THR A 117 -1.42 -14.29 -8.92
CA THR A 117 -0.15 -14.00 -9.60
C THR A 117 0.87 -13.25 -8.71
N ARG A 118 0.40 -12.50 -7.71
CA ARG A 118 1.28 -11.80 -6.76
C ARG A 118 1.87 -12.76 -5.74
N TRP A 119 1.08 -13.72 -5.26
CA TRP A 119 1.56 -14.78 -4.36
C TRP A 119 2.55 -15.69 -5.08
N GLU A 120 2.27 -16.12 -6.30
CA GLU A 120 3.19 -16.91 -7.14
C GLU A 120 4.55 -16.21 -7.30
N LYS A 121 4.53 -14.95 -7.75
CA LYS A 121 5.77 -14.14 -7.88
C LYS A 121 6.51 -13.96 -6.56
N CYS A 122 5.79 -13.87 -5.44
CA CYS A 122 6.41 -13.78 -4.12
C CYS A 122 7.15 -15.08 -3.78
N VAL A 123 6.60 -16.24 -4.13
CA VAL A 123 7.25 -17.55 -3.91
C VAL A 123 8.44 -17.73 -4.85
N GLU A 124 8.28 -17.43 -6.15
CA GLU A 124 9.36 -17.50 -7.15
C GLU A 124 10.58 -16.66 -6.75
N LYS A 125 10.34 -15.50 -6.13
CA LYS A 125 11.39 -14.59 -5.66
C LYS A 125 11.80 -14.84 -4.21
N VAL A 126 11.42 -15.96 -3.60
CA VAL A 126 11.81 -16.32 -2.22
C VAL A 126 11.49 -15.19 -1.23
N GLY A 127 10.30 -14.60 -1.37
CA GLY A 127 9.83 -13.52 -0.50
C GLY A 127 10.38 -12.12 -0.81
N ASP A 128 11.15 -11.94 -1.88
CA ASP A 128 11.71 -10.64 -2.26
C ASP A 128 10.69 -9.72 -2.95
N TYR A 129 11.05 -8.46 -3.18
CA TYR A 129 10.21 -7.50 -3.89
C TYR A 129 10.10 -7.83 -5.39
N VAL A 130 8.92 -7.59 -5.95
CA VAL A 130 8.70 -7.60 -7.39
C VAL A 130 8.99 -6.19 -7.92
N GLU A 131 10.10 -6.02 -8.62
CA GLU A 131 10.36 -4.78 -9.37
C GLU A 131 9.28 -4.60 -10.46
N LYS A 132 8.83 -3.35 -10.64
CA LYS A 132 7.78 -2.98 -11.59
C LYS A 132 8.36 -2.67 -12.96
#